data_AF-A0A3B3SJF3-F1
#
_entry.id   AF-A0A3B3SJF3-F1
#
_cell.length_a   1.000
_cell.length_b   1.000
_cell.length_c   1.000
_cell.angle_alpha   90.00
_cell.angle_beta   90.00
_cell.angle_gamma   90.00
#
_symmetry.space_group_name_H-M   'P 1'
#
loop_
_entity.id
_entity.type
_entity.pdbx_description
1 polymer ?
#
loop_
_entity_poly.entity_id
_entity_poly.type
_entity_poly.pdbx_seq_one_letter_code
_entity_poly.pdbx_strand_id
1 'polypeptide(L)'
;MASLLSLQLPLAVRRSGCFTSLTSTFASPLLCSRRNYLKNDWPESEYLHKSIVPTMHYQKSLPRLPIPKLEDTIRRYLAAQRPLLNKEQYRNTEKVALDFQKGVGKELHEELVALDKKNKHTSYISGQGFDRHLFAMRYLVTSKGLPLPSLYQDPAYAAINHNILSTSTLTSPAVTLGGFAPVVPDGFGVGYGVHDDWIGSNVSSYPARNVREFLQCVHESLEDIFGVLDGKLPQS
;
A
#
# COMPACT_ATOMS: atom_id res chain seq x y z
N MET A 1 -14.57 -12.93 10.03
CA MET A 1 -15.35 -12.17 9.01
C MET A 1 -14.87 -10.72 9.08
N ALA A 2 -14.33 -10.15 7.99
CA ALA A 2 -14.05 -8.72 7.94
C ALA A 2 -15.37 -7.96 7.85
N SER A 3 -15.49 -6.83 8.57
CA SER A 3 -16.67 -5.97 8.48
C SER A 3 -16.34 -4.84 7.49
N LEU A 4 -17.22 -4.62 6.51
CA LEU A 4 -17.14 -3.52 5.56
C LEU A 4 -18.24 -2.52 5.91
N LEU A 5 -17.87 -1.27 6.20
CA LEU A 5 -18.80 -0.20 6.50
C LEU A 5 -18.45 1.00 5.61
N SER A 6 -19.38 1.36 4.73
CA SER A 6 -19.26 2.54 3.87
C SER A 6 -19.96 3.73 4.53
N LEU A 7 -19.30 4.90 4.51
CA LEU A 7 -19.94 6.17 4.83
C LEU A 7 -19.80 7.08 3.62
N GLN A 8 -20.91 7.24 2.90
CA GLN A 8 -21.07 8.33 1.96
C GLN A 8 -21.69 9.47 2.77
N LEU A 9 -21.11 10.67 2.71
CA LEU A 9 -21.68 11.89 3.29
C LEU A 9 -22.38 12.70 2.18
N PRO A 10 -23.64 12.39 1.82
CA PRO A 10 -24.47 13.30 1.06
C PRO A 10 -25.13 14.29 2.02
N LEU A 11 -25.13 15.58 1.68
CA LEU A 11 -26.12 16.49 2.25
C LEU A 11 -27.52 16.09 1.73
N ALA A 12 -28.26 15.38 2.60
CA ALA A 12 -29.72 15.31 2.75
C ALA A 12 -30.62 14.32 1.94
N VAL A 13 -31.58 13.80 2.73
CA VAL A 13 -32.94 13.22 2.47
C VAL A 13 -33.12 11.70 2.28
N ARG A 14 -33.83 11.12 3.28
CA ARG A 14 -34.39 9.76 3.41
C ARG A 14 -35.10 9.23 2.15
N ARG A 15 -34.93 7.92 1.87
CA ARG A 15 -36.03 6.92 1.84
C ARG A 15 -35.52 5.47 1.85
N SER A 16 -36.36 4.63 2.46
CA SER A 16 -36.21 3.25 2.95
C SER A 16 -36.43 2.15 1.91
N GLY A 17 -35.88 0.94 2.15
CA GLY A 17 -36.55 -0.31 1.75
C GLY A 17 -35.70 -1.56 1.39
N CYS A 18 -35.74 -2.54 2.29
CA CYS A 18 -35.82 -4.01 2.09
C CYS A 18 -34.61 -4.86 1.60
N PHE A 19 -34.32 -5.89 2.40
CA PHE A 19 -33.35 -6.99 2.23
C PHE A 19 -34.00 -8.20 1.54
N THR A 20 -33.26 -8.90 0.67
CA THR A 20 -33.48 -10.33 0.39
C THR A 20 -32.16 -11.09 0.25
N SER A 21 -32.09 -12.22 0.96
CA SER A 21 -30.97 -13.18 0.97
C SER A 21 -31.23 -14.28 -0.04
N LEU A 22 -30.23 -14.64 -0.84
CA LEU A 22 -30.23 -15.84 -1.69
C LEU A 22 -28.94 -16.63 -1.44
N THR A 23 -29.06 -17.69 -0.64
CA THR A 23 -28.01 -18.69 -0.46
C THR A 23 -28.12 -19.75 -1.56
N SER A 24 -27.11 -19.83 -2.43
CA SER A 24 -26.93 -20.94 -3.36
C SER A 24 -25.52 -21.48 -3.20
N THR A 25 -25.41 -22.70 -2.65
CA THR A 25 -24.15 -23.40 -2.43
C THR A 25 -23.89 -24.29 -3.63
N PHE A 26 -23.04 -23.86 -4.56
CA PHE A 26 -22.44 -24.75 -5.56
C PHE A 26 -21.04 -25.15 -5.10
N ALA A 27 -20.92 -26.38 -4.62
CA ALA A 27 -19.64 -27.00 -4.33
C ALA A 27 -19.07 -27.56 -5.65
N SER A 28 -18.06 -26.90 -6.22
CA SER A 28 -17.21 -27.49 -7.25
C SER A 28 -15.84 -27.85 -6.65
N PRO A 29 -15.31 -29.06 -6.90
CA PRO A 29 -14.00 -29.46 -6.41
C PRO A 29 -12.93 -28.61 -7.10
N LEU A 30 -12.10 -27.93 -6.30
CA LEU A 30 -10.97 -27.14 -6.78
C LEU A 30 -9.89 -28.08 -7.35
N LEU A 31 -9.99 -28.39 -8.65
CA LEU A 31 -8.86 -28.90 -9.42
C LEU A 31 -7.84 -27.77 -9.58
N CYS A 32 -6.80 -27.78 -8.74
CA CYS A 32 -5.65 -26.91 -8.89
C CYS A 32 -4.79 -27.39 -10.07
N SER A 33 -5.11 -26.92 -11.28
CA SER A 33 -4.28 -27.12 -12.45
C SER A 33 -3.10 -26.14 -12.45
N ARG A 34 -1.89 -26.67 -12.65
CA ARG A 34 -0.64 -25.89 -12.71
C ARG A 34 -0.63 -25.06 -14.01
N ARG A 35 -0.95 -23.77 -13.93
CA ARG A 35 -1.07 -22.87 -15.08
C ARG A 35 0.29 -22.61 -15.76
N ASN A 36 0.41 -22.97 -17.03
CA ASN A 36 1.54 -22.62 -17.88
C ASN A 36 1.24 -21.34 -18.67
N TYR A 37 1.77 -20.21 -18.23
CA TYR A 37 1.55 -18.87 -18.80
C TYR A 37 2.15 -18.62 -20.20
N LEU A 38 2.73 -19.65 -20.84
CA LEU A 38 3.47 -19.52 -22.11
C LEU A 38 2.66 -19.90 -23.35
N LYS A 39 1.45 -20.47 -23.21
CA LYS A 39 0.58 -20.82 -24.33
C LYS A 39 -0.57 -19.80 -24.44
N ASN A 40 -0.85 -19.35 -25.67
CA ASN A 40 -1.94 -18.42 -26.01
C ASN A 40 -3.27 -19.13 -26.33
N ASP A 41 -3.36 -20.45 -26.17
CA ASP A 41 -4.54 -21.25 -26.51
C ASP A 41 -5.51 -21.41 -25.33
N TRP A 42 -5.82 -20.32 -24.63
CA TRP A 42 -6.82 -20.37 -23.57
C TRP A 42 -8.23 -20.21 -24.15
N PRO A 43 -9.20 -21.04 -23.74
CA PRO A 43 -10.57 -20.93 -24.20
C PRO A 43 -11.19 -19.58 -23.79
N GLU A 44 -12.02 -19.00 -24.67
CA GLU A 44 -12.59 -17.66 -24.46
C GLU A 44 -13.40 -17.53 -23.16
N SER A 45 -13.91 -18.64 -22.63
CA SER A 45 -14.66 -18.71 -21.38
C SER A 45 -13.83 -18.46 -20.11
N GLU A 46 -12.50 -18.39 -20.19
CA GLU A 46 -11.63 -18.15 -19.03
C GLU A 46 -11.36 -16.66 -18.74
N TYR A 47 -11.79 -15.74 -19.62
CA TYR A 47 -11.56 -14.31 -19.44
C TYR A 47 -12.86 -13.57 -19.13
N LEU A 48 -12.84 -12.73 -18.08
CA LEU A 48 -13.93 -11.78 -17.84
C LEU A 48 -14.06 -10.77 -18.99
N HIS A 49 -12.93 -10.37 -19.58
CA HIS A 49 -12.86 -9.57 -20.79
C HIS A 49 -11.47 -9.74 -21.42
N LYS A 50 -11.41 -9.94 -22.73
CA LYS A 50 -10.17 -10.05 -23.50
C LYS A 50 -9.78 -8.69 -24.08
N SER A 51 -8.66 -8.14 -23.62
CA SER A 51 -8.09 -6.92 -24.21
C SER A 51 -7.56 -7.19 -25.61
N ILE A 52 -7.77 -6.24 -26.54
CA ILE A 52 -7.17 -6.24 -27.87
C ILE A 52 -5.66 -6.01 -27.78
N VAL A 53 -5.22 -5.21 -26.79
CA VAL A 53 -3.82 -4.87 -26.56
C VAL A 53 -3.28 -5.69 -25.38
N PRO A 54 -2.21 -6.48 -25.55
CA PRO A 54 -1.59 -7.19 -24.45
C PRO A 54 -1.14 -6.24 -23.33
N THR A 55 -1.29 -6.67 -22.06
CA THR A 55 -0.96 -5.84 -20.88
C THR A 55 0.42 -5.18 -20.94
N MET A 56 1.42 -5.90 -21.49
CA MET A 56 2.82 -5.44 -21.55
C MET A 56 3.22 -4.85 -22.91
N HIS A 57 2.26 -4.53 -23.79
CA HIS A 57 2.54 -4.05 -25.14
C HIS A 57 3.46 -2.82 -25.16
N TYR A 58 3.21 -1.85 -24.28
CA TYR A 58 3.99 -0.61 -24.17
C TYR A 58 5.17 -0.70 -23.19
N GLN A 59 5.54 -1.89 -22.69
CA GLN A 59 6.60 -1.98 -21.69
C GLN A 59 7.92 -1.38 -22.18
N LYS A 60 8.27 -1.62 -23.45
CA LYS A 60 9.53 -1.15 -24.05
C LYS A 60 9.64 0.36 -24.19
N SER A 61 8.52 1.11 -24.16
CA SER A 61 8.54 2.58 -24.26
C SER A 61 8.68 3.28 -22.92
N LEU A 62 8.56 2.56 -21.80
CA LEU A 62 8.70 3.18 -20.48
C LEU A 62 10.15 3.61 -20.23
N PRO A 63 10.39 4.80 -19.63
CA PRO A 63 11.72 5.22 -19.25
C PRO A 63 12.30 4.27 -18.18
N ARG A 64 13.63 4.15 -18.15
CA ARG A 64 14.31 3.41 -17.09
C ARG A 64 14.47 4.30 -15.87
N LEU A 65 13.92 3.88 -14.74
CA LEU A 65 14.13 4.54 -13.47
C LEU A 65 15.48 4.13 -12.86
N PRO A 66 16.39 5.08 -12.52
CA PRO A 66 17.63 4.74 -11.83
C PRO A 66 17.35 4.27 -10.40
N ILE A 67 18.21 3.37 -9.91
CA ILE A 67 18.24 3.01 -8.49
C ILE A 67 18.66 4.25 -7.69
N PRO A 68 17.93 4.62 -6.62
CA PRO A 68 18.28 5.77 -5.79
C PRO A 68 19.59 5.53 -5.06
N LYS A 69 20.32 6.62 -4.76
CA LYS A 69 21.52 6.57 -3.93
C LYS A 69 21.21 5.93 -2.57
N LEU A 70 22.14 5.15 -2.05
CA LEU A 70 21.98 4.49 -0.75
C LEU A 70 21.82 5.53 0.37
N GLU A 71 22.57 6.64 0.31
CA GLU A 71 22.50 7.72 1.29
C GLU A 71 21.11 8.37 1.33
N ASP A 72 20.50 8.60 0.17
CA ASP A 72 19.14 9.16 0.10
C ASP A 72 18.09 8.19 0.65
N THR A 73 18.31 6.90 0.43
CA THR A 73 17.44 5.83 0.95
C THR A 73 17.46 5.80 2.47
N ILE A 74 18.66 5.79 3.05
CA ILE A 74 18.84 5.77 4.52
C ILE A 74 18.34 7.06 5.15
N ARG A 75 18.62 8.22 4.54
CA ARG A 75 18.11 9.51 5.01
C ARG A 75 16.57 9.55 5.04
N ARG A 76 15.91 9.04 3.99
CA ARG A 76 14.44 8.99 3.92
C ARG A 76 13.84 7.98 4.87
N TYR A 77 14.48 6.81 5.02
CA TYR A 77 14.11 5.81 6.01
C TYR A 77 14.13 6.40 7.42
N LEU A 78 15.22 7.06 7.80
CA LEU A 78 15.33 7.71 9.12
C LEU A 78 14.31 8.84 9.30
N ALA A 79 14.07 9.66 8.25
CA ALA A 79 13.03 10.68 8.30
C ALA A 79 11.64 10.08 8.56
N ALA A 80 11.32 8.95 7.93
CA ALA A 80 10.05 8.25 8.11
C ALA A 80 9.92 7.55 9.48
N GLN A 81 11.04 7.15 10.10
CA GLN A 81 11.06 6.58 11.45
C GLN A 81 10.87 7.62 12.56
N ARG A 82 11.26 8.88 12.30
CA ARG A 82 11.26 9.95 13.30
C ARG A 82 9.92 10.17 14.02
N PRO A 83 8.75 10.18 13.35
CA PRO A 83 7.46 10.30 14.04
C PRO A 83 6.99 9.00 14.71
N LEU A 84 7.59 7.84 14.39
CA LEU A 84 7.14 6.53 14.86
C LEU A 84 7.87 6.07 16.14
N LEU A 85 9.07 6.60 16.38
CA LEU A 85 9.98 6.12 17.42
C LEU A 85 10.20 7.16 18.51
N ASN A 86 10.39 6.69 19.75
CA ASN A 86 10.92 7.55 20.80
C ASN A 86 12.41 7.85 20.59
N LYS A 87 12.98 8.78 21.38
CA LYS A 87 14.38 9.23 21.23
C LYS A 87 15.41 8.09 21.33
N GLU A 88 15.19 7.13 22.23
CA GLU A 88 16.13 6.02 22.44
C GLU A 88 16.07 5.00 21.30
N GLN A 89 14.85 4.60 20.93
CA GLN A 89 14.60 3.73 19.78
C GLN A 89 15.18 4.34 18.50
N TYR A 90 14.92 5.61 18.26
CA TYR A 90 15.44 6.32 17.09
C TYR A 90 16.97 6.32 17.05
N ARG A 91 17.65 6.58 18.19
CA ARG A 91 19.12 6.53 18.25
C ARG A 91 19.68 5.16 17.89
N ASN A 92 19.03 4.09 18.35
CA ASN A 92 19.43 2.73 18.01
C ASN A 92 19.24 2.46 16.52
N THR A 93 18.06 2.78 15.97
CA THR A 93 17.75 2.63 14.55
C THR A 93 18.68 3.45 13.66
N GLU A 94 19.00 4.68 14.06
CA GLU A 94 19.95 5.55 13.37
C GLU A 94 21.34 4.91 13.30
N LYS A 95 21.84 4.40 14.43
CA LYS A 95 23.12 3.69 14.46
C LYS A 95 23.11 2.49 13.50
N VAL A 96 22.10 1.62 13.61
CA VAL A 96 21.97 0.42 12.76
C VAL A 96 21.88 0.78 11.28
N ALA A 97 21.12 1.82 10.92
CA ALA A 97 20.98 2.26 9.54
C ALA A 97 22.27 2.85 8.97
N LEU A 98 23.02 3.63 9.76
CA LEU A 98 24.31 4.17 9.35
C LEU A 98 25.40 3.09 9.25
N ASP A 99 25.39 2.11 10.16
CA ASP A 99 26.28 0.94 10.10
C ASP A 99 25.97 0.11 8.84
N PHE A 100 24.69 -0.09 8.52
CA PHE A 100 24.28 -0.72 7.26
C PHE A 100 24.76 0.06 6.04
N GLN A 101 24.58 1.39 6.03
CA GLN A 101 25.00 2.26 4.93
C GLN A 101 26.52 2.17 4.66
N LYS A 102 27.33 2.14 5.73
CA LYS A 102 28.80 2.10 5.64
C LYS A 102 29.36 0.69 5.41
N GLY A 103 28.60 -0.34 5.80
CA GLY A 103 28.97 -1.74 5.67
C GLY A 103 28.24 -2.43 4.53
N VAL A 104 27.60 -3.56 4.85
CA VAL A 104 26.99 -4.50 3.88
C VAL A 104 25.96 -3.85 2.94
N GLY A 105 25.32 -2.75 3.33
CA GLY A 105 24.38 -2.03 2.47
C GLY A 105 25.02 -1.48 1.20
N LYS A 106 26.30 -1.09 1.26
CA LYS A 106 27.06 -0.62 0.10
C LYS A 106 27.26 -1.74 -0.92
N GLU A 107 27.69 -2.91 -0.46
CA GLU A 107 27.91 -4.10 -1.31
C GLU A 107 26.60 -4.54 -1.97
N LEU A 108 25.50 -4.58 -1.20
CA LEU A 108 24.18 -4.93 -1.71
C LEU A 108 23.66 -3.92 -2.72
N HIS A 109 23.91 -2.63 -2.51
CA HIS A 109 23.53 -1.57 -3.43
C HIS A 109 24.32 -1.67 -4.75
N GLU A 110 25.65 -1.84 -4.68
CA GLU A 110 26.50 -2.00 -5.86
C GLU A 110 26.08 -3.21 -6.71
N GLU A 111 25.76 -4.32 -6.05
CA GLU A 111 25.26 -5.50 -6.72
C GLU A 111 23.88 -5.26 -7.35
N LEU A 112 22.96 -4.62 -6.63
CA LEU A 112 21.64 -4.28 -7.17
C LEU A 112 21.77 -3.39 -8.42
N VAL A 113 22.70 -2.44 -8.42
CA VAL A 113 23.03 -1.61 -9.59
C VAL A 113 23.60 -2.43 -10.74
N ALA A 114 24.47 -3.40 -10.45
CA ALA A 114 25.01 -4.30 -11.47
C ALA A 114 23.92 -5.22 -12.07
N LEU A 115 22.97 -5.68 -11.26
CA LEU A 115 21.81 -6.46 -11.71
C LEU A 115 20.88 -5.62 -12.58
N ASP A 116 20.62 -4.37 -12.18
CA ASP A 116 19.82 -3.43 -12.97
C ASP A 116 20.43 -3.21 -14.35
N LYS A 117 21.73 -2.92 -14.43
CA LYS A 117 22.45 -2.74 -15.71
C LYS A 117 22.28 -3.93 -16.68
N LYS A 118 22.13 -5.15 -16.16
CA LYS A 118 21.92 -6.38 -16.96
C LYS A 118 20.45 -6.60 -17.34
N ASN A 119 19.51 -6.02 -16.59
CA ASN A 119 18.08 -6.18 -16.81
C ASN A 119 17.62 -5.36 -18.03
N LYS A 120 16.97 -6.01 -18.99
CA LYS A 120 16.44 -5.37 -20.21
C LYS A 120 15.05 -4.77 -20.02
N HIS A 121 14.37 -5.07 -18.92
CA HIS A 121 13.06 -4.53 -18.62
C HIS A 121 13.17 -3.13 -18.02
N THR A 122 12.28 -2.23 -18.43
CA THR A 122 12.12 -0.89 -17.85
C THR A 122 11.02 -0.94 -16.79
N SER A 123 10.93 0.09 -15.94
CA SER A 123 9.86 0.21 -14.94
C SER A 123 9.55 1.68 -14.71
N TYR A 124 8.27 1.99 -14.55
CA TYR A 124 7.77 3.32 -14.26
C TYR A 124 7.30 3.40 -12.80
N ILE A 125 8.12 4.00 -11.94
CA ILE A 125 7.77 4.49 -10.59
C ILE A 125 8.63 5.75 -10.37
N SER A 126 8.20 6.73 -9.57
CA SER A 126 9.12 7.79 -9.09
C SER A 126 10.08 7.18 -8.06
N GLY A 127 11.37 7.04 -8.40
CA GLY A 127 12.42 6.38 -7.60
C GLY A 127 12.86 7.11 -6.33
N GLN A 128 11.93 7.85 -5.74
CA GLN A 128 12.20 8.72 -4.60
C GLN A 128 11.79 8.09 -3.25
N GLY A 129 11.28 6.85 -3.24
CA GLY A 129 10.99 6.10 -2.01
C GLY A 129 12.20 5.33 -1.48
N PHE A 130 12.14 4.90 -0.21
CA PHE A 130 13.14 4.01 0.39
C PHE A 130 12.69 2.54 0.41
N ASP A 131 11.37 2.30 0.51
CA ASP A 131 10.78 0.98 0.77
C ASP A 131 11.17 -0.07 -0.27
N ARG A 132 10.99 0.24 -1.55
CA ARG A 132 11.31 -0.70 -2.64
C ARG A 132 12.80 -0.98 -2.75
N HIS A 133 13.65 0.00 -2.43
CA HIS A 133 15.09 -0.16 -2.46
C HIS A 133 15.59 -1.07 -1.33
N LEU A 134 15.14 -0.80 -0.09
CA LEU A 134 15.43 -1.68 1.05
C LEU A 134 14.83 -3.08 0.86
N PHE A 135 13.62 -3.18 0.31
CA PHE A 135 12.99 -4.45 -0.03
C PHE A 135 13.82 -5.24 -1.05
N ALA A 136 14.30 -4.60 -2.12
CA ALA A 136 15.10 -5.25 -3.15
C ALA A 136 16.42 -5.79 -2.58
N MET A 137 17.11 -5.01 -1.74
CA MET A 137 18.33 -5.46 -1.06
C MET A 137 18.07 -6.60 -0.07
N ARG A 138 16.96 -6.55 0.70
CA ARG A 138 16.53 -7.67 1.57
C ARG A 138 16.27 -8.94 0.77
N TYR A 139 15.57 -8.82 -0.36
CA TYR A 139 15.29 -9.93 -1.26
C TYR A 139 16.58 -10.51 -1.83
N LEU A 140 17.53 -9.67 -2.24
CA LEU A 140 18.83 -10.10 -2.76
C LEU A 140 19.58 -10.96 -1.73
N VAL A 141 19.68 -10.51 -0.48
CA VAL A 141 20.29 -11.27 0.63
C VAL A 141 19.59 -12.62 0.81
N THR A 142 18.26 -12.60 0.86
CA THR A 142 17.46 -13.81 1.10
C THR A 142 17.59 -14.81 -0.04
N SER A 143 17.62 -14.33 -1.30
CA SER A 143 17.75 -15.17 -2.50
C SER A 143 19.07 -15.94 -2.55
N LYS A 144 20.08 -15.46 -1.82
CA LYS A 144 21.40 -16.08 -1.69
C LYS A 144 21.54 -16.97 -0.46
N GLY A 145 20.50 -17.07 0.37
CA GLY A 145 20.58 -17.78 1.65
C GLY A 145 21.54 -17.13 2.66
N LEU A 146 21.84 -15.84 2.51
CA LEU A 146 22.72 -15.11 3.42
C LEU A 146 21.95 -14.64 4.67
N PRO A 147 22.62 -14.49 5.83
CA PRO A 147 21.99 -13.94 7.02
C PRO A 147 21.52 -12.50 6.79
N LEU A 148 20.34 -12.16 7.30
CA LEU A 148 19.79 -10.81 7.16
C LEU A 148 20.65 -9.78 7.91
N PRO A 149 21.06 -8.66 7.28
CA PRO A 149 21.68 -7.55 7.98
C PRO A 149 20.86 -7.02 9.16
N SER A 150 21.53 -6.45 10.15
CA SER A 150 20.93 -5.92 11.39
C SER A 150 19.79 -4.92 11.13
N LEU A 151 19.88 -4.11 10.07
CA LEU A 151 18.82 -3.19 9.65
C LEU A 151 17.46 -3.88 9.49
N TYR A 152 17.42 -5.09 8.93
CA TYR A 152 16.17 -5.82 8.70
C TYR A 152 15.68 -6.60 9.92
N GLN A 153 16.51 -6.67 10.97
CA GLN A 153 16.18 -7.29 12.25
C GLN A 153 15.76 -6.26 13.31
N ASP A 154 16.02 -4.97 13.05
CA ASP A 154 15.59 -3.87 13.91
C ASP A 154 14.06 -3.87 14.06
N PRO A 155 13.51 -3.88 15.30
CA PRO A 155 12.07 -3.75 15.52
C PRO A 155 11.45 -2.54 14.82
N ALA A 156 12.19 -1.45 14.64
CA ALA A 156 11.70 -0.29 13.89
C ALA A 156 11.45 -0.61 12.40
N TYR A 157 12.27 -1.48 11.80
CA TYR A 157 12.06 -1.93 10.43
C TYR A 157 10.79 -2.78 10.31
N ALA A 158 10.51 -3.64 11.30
CA ALA A 158 9.26 -4.39 11.34
C ALA A 158 8.05 -3.44 11.51
N ALA A 159 8.15 -2.48 12.43
CA ALA A 159 7.07 -1.53 12.73
C ALA A 159 6.68 -0.66 11.52
N ILE A 160 7.66 -0.09 10.80
CA ILE A 160 7.35 0.75 9.63
C ILE A 160 6.73 -0.04 8.46
N ASN A 161 6.93 -1.36 8.40
CA ASN A 161 6.29 -2.23 7.42
C ASN A 161 4.94 -2.79 7.90
N HIS A 162 4.54 -2.52 9.14
CA HIS A 162 3.26 -2.93 9.72
C HIS A 162 2.21 -1.81 9.54
N ASN A 163 1.66 -1.75 8.33
CA ASN A 163 0.79 -0.66 7.89
C ASN A 163 -0.62 -0.74 8.51
N ILE A 164 -0.79 -0.20 9.72
CA ILE A 164 -2.08 -0.12 10.43
C ILE A 164 -3.11 0.68 9.62
N LEU A 165 -2.71 1.82 9.07
CA LEU A 165 -3.57 2.65 8.22
C LEU A 165 -3.15 2.51 6.77
N SER A 166 -3.74 1.56 6.06
CA SER A 166 -3.51 1.38 4.62
C SER A 166 -4.56 2.18 3.85
N THR A 167 -4.10 3.11 3.01
CA THR A 167 -5.00 4.03 2.29
C THR A 167 -4.78 3.97 0.79
N SER A 168 -5.84 4.20 0.02
CA SER A 168 -5.77 4.35 -1.43
C SER A 168 -6.89 5.26 -1.90
N THR A 169 -6.61 6.08 -2.91
CA THR A 169 -7.60 6.94 -3.55
C THR A 169 -7.98 6.43 -4.92
N LEU A 170 -9.25 6.62 -5.29
CA LEU A 170 -9.74 6.30 -6.61
C LEU A 170 -10.86 7.29 -6.98
N THR A 171 -10.48 8.34 -7.71
CA THR A 171 -11.42 9.35 -8.19
C THR A 171 -11.59 9.18 -9.71
N SER A 172 -12.79 8.78 -10.13
CA SER A 172 -13.17 8.68 -11.54
C SER A 172 -14.68 8.81 -11.67
N PRO A 173 -15.22 9.49 -12.70
CA PRO A 173 -16.66 9.52 -12.96
C PRO A 173 -17.27 8.12 -13.14
N ALA A 174 -16.46 7.13 -13.51
CA ALA A 174 -16.87 5.73 -13.68
C ALA A 174 -16.86 4.91 -12.38
N VAL A 175 -16.41 5.48 -11.26
CA VAL A 175 -16.25 4.76 -9.98
C VAL A 175 -17.12 5.41 -8.93
N THR A 176 -18.12 4.66 -8.45
CA THR A 176 -18.96 5.10 -7.32
C THR A 176 -18.28 4.90 -5.98
N LEU A 177 -17.59 3.76 -5.79
CA LEU A 177 -16.93 3.42 -4.54
C LEU A 177 -15.86 2.34 -4.77
N GLY A 178 -14.70 2.49 -4.15
CA GLY A 178 -13.67 1.47 -4.05
C GLY A 178 -13.49 1.01 -2.61
N GLY A 179 -12.94 -0.19 -2.41
CA GLY A 179 -12.65 -0.70 -1.07
C GLY A 179 -11.71 -1.89 -1.11
N PHE A 180 -10.95 -2.06 -0.04
CA PHE A 180 -10.05 -3.18 0.16
C PHE A 180 -9.99 -3.51 1.66
N ALA A 181 -9.67 -4.75 2.00
CA ALA A 181 -9.50 -5.20 3.38
C ALA A 181 -8.21 -4.63 4.01
N PRO A 182 -8.09 -4.58 5.34
CA PRO A 182 -6.83 -4.21 5.99
C PRO A 182 -5.68 -5.14 5.59
N VAL A 183 -4.47 -4.60 5.56
CA VAL A 183 -3.24 -5.36 5.21
C VAL A 183 -2.58 -6.01 6.43
N VAL A 184 -3.04 -5.68 7.64
CA VAL A 184 -2.61 -6.28 8.91
C VAL A 184 -3.85 -6.58 9.79
N PRO A 185 -3.79 -7.59 10.69
CA PRO A 185 -4.94 -8.02 11.49
C PRO A 185 -5.55 -6.93 12.37
N ASP A 186 -4.76 -5.97 12.81
CA ASP A 186 -5.16 -4.83 13.65
C ASP A 186 -5.21 -3.53 12.84
N GLY A 187 -5.42 -3.59 11.52
CA GLY A 187 -5.41 -2.43 10.64
C GLY A 187 -6.78 -1.97 10.17
N PHE A 188 -6.74 -0.89 9.39
CA PHE A 188 -7.81 -0.37 8.55
C PHE A 188 -7.41 -0.41 7.07
N GLY A 189 -8.37 -0.74 6.20
CA GLY A 189 -8.28 -0.46 4.78
C GLY A 189 -9.18 0.73 4.44
N VAL A 190 -8.60 1.83 3.95
CA VAL A 190 -9.31 3.10 3.72
C VAL A 190 -9.26 3.45 2.23
N GLY A 191 -10.38 3.23 1.54
CA GLY A 191 -10.60 3.76 0.19
C GLY A 191 -11.27 5.12 0.28
N TYR A 192 -10.73 6.15 -0.36
CA TYR A 192 -11.33 7.50 -0.32
C TYR A 192 -11.37 8.18 -1.69
N GLY A 193 -12.33 9.09 -1.86
CA GLY A 193 -12.49 9.94 -3.04
C GLY A 193 -12.74 11.38 -2.62
N VAL A 194 -12.00 12.32 -3.22
CA VAL A 194 -12.22 13.76 -3.05
C VAL A 194 -12.86 14.25 -4.34
N HIS A 195 -14.10 14.73 -4.23
CA HIS A 195 -14.89 15.28 -5.31
C HIS A 195 -15.02 16.79 -5.15
N ASP A 196 -15.56 17.47 -6.16
CA ASP A 196 -15.66 18.93 -6.20
C ASP A 196 -16.37 19.51 -4.97
N ASP A 197 -17.46 18.86 -4.53
CA ASP A 197 -18.32 19.36 -3.46
C ASP A 197 -18.35 18.46 -2.21
N TRP A 198 -17.67 17.31 -2.20
CA TRP A 198 -17.74 16.35 -1.09
C TRP A 198 -16.57 15.38 -1.04
N ILE A 199 -16.35 14.77 0.14
CA ILE A 199 -15.33 13.73 0.36
C ILE A 199 -16.04 12.44 0.79
N GLY A 200 -15.70 11.34 0.14
CA GLY A 200 -16.20 10.00 0.45
C GLY A 200 -15.12 9.09 1.03
N SER A 201 -15.50 8.23 1.98
CA SER A 201 -14.61 7.22 2.55
C SER A 201 -15.31 5.87 2.75
N ASN A 202 -14.63 4.81 2.35
CA ASN A 202 -15.02 3.42 2.56
C ASN A 202 -13.96 2.74 3.40
N VAL A 203 -14.34 2.33 4.61
CA VAL A 203 -13.39 1.82 5.60
C VAL A 203 -13.73 0.37 5.93
N SER A 204 -12.71 -0.45 5.99
CA SER A 204 -12.80 -1.84 6.40
C SER A 204 -11.93 -2.09 7.63
N SER A 205 -12.36 -3.03 8.46
CA SER A 205 -11.52 -3.55 9.55
C SER A 205 -11.78 -5.04 9.82
N TYR A 206 -10.83 -5.65 10.51
CA TYR A 206 -11.07 -6.88 11.26
C TYR A 206 -11.61 -6.56 12.66
N PRO A 207 -12.15 -7.55 13.41
CA PRO A 207 -12.81 -7.31 14.71
C PRO A 207 -11.99 -6.58 15.77
N ALA A 208 -10.66 -6.53 15.64
CA ALA A 208 -9.77 -5.80 16.55
C ALA A 208 -9.89 -4.26 16.46
N ARG A 209 -10.62 -3.72 15.48
CA ARG A 209 -10.76 -2.27 15.24
C ARG A 209 -12.20 -1.88 14.96
N ASN A 210 -12.55 -0.66 15.37
CA ASN A 210 -13.90 -0.11 15.24
C ASN A 210 -14.01 0.86 14.06
N VAL A 211 -14.61 0.40 12.96
CA VAL A 211 -14.80 1.24 11.76
C VAL A 211 -15.73 2.43 12.03
N ARG A 212 -16.80 2.24 12.81
CA ARG A 212 -17.79 3.29 13.06
C ARG A 212 -17.17 4.46 13.83
N GLU A 213 -16.42 4.15 14.87
CA GLU A 213 -15.70 5.13 15.66
C GLU A 213 -14.62 5.83 14.83
N PHE A 214 -13.84 5.08 14.04
CA PHE A 214 -12.86 5.68 13.13
C PHE A 214 -13.50 6.67 12.15
N LEU A 215 -14.63 6.30 11.53
CA LEU A 215 -15.35 7.18 10.61
C LEU A 215 -15.92 8.43 11.31
N GLN A 216 -16.37 8.30 12.56
CA GLN A 216 -16.81 9.44 13.37
C GLN A 216 -15.64 10.42 13.60
N CYS A 217 -14.47 9.91 14.00
CA CYS A 217 -13.28 10.74 14.18
C CYS A 217 -12.82 11.41 12.87
N VAL A 218 -12.92 10.71 11.73
CA VAL A 218 -12.60 11.29 10.41
C VAL A 218 -13.56 12.43 10.09
N HIS A 219 -14.86 12.27 10.36
CA HIS A 219 -15.85 13.32 10.15
C HIS A 219 -15.57 14.55 11.02
N GLU A 220 -15.36 14.35 12.33
CA GLU A 220 -15.02 15.44 13.26
C GLU A 220 -13.73 16.16 12.85
N SER A 221 -12.69 15.40 12.44
CA SER A 221 -11.44 15.98 11.96
C SER A 221 -11.63 16.83 10.70
N LEU A 222 -12.53 16.42 9.79
CA LEU A 222 -12.86 17.22 8.60
C LEU A 222 -13.61 18.50 9.00
N GLU A 223 -14.58 18.41 9.90
CA GLU A 223 -15.29 19.58 10.42
C GLU A 223 -14.33 20.59 11.08
N ASP A 224 -13.37 20.11 11.87
CA ASP A 224 -12.33 20.96 12.49
C ASP A 224 -11.46 21.65 11.43
N ILE A 225 -11.00 20.90 10.41
CA ILE A 225 -10.20 21.46 9.30
C ILE A 225 -10.99 22.54 8.57
N PHE A 226 -12.25 22.28 8.21
CA PHE A 226 -13.10 23.25 7.52
C PHE A 226 -13.43 24.45 8.42
N GLY A 227 -13.63 24.23 9.72
CA GLY A 227 -13.80 25.29 10.70
C GLY A 227 -12.62 26.26 10.73
N VAL A 228 -11.38 25.74 10.73
CA VAL A 228 -10.16 26.56 10.66
C VAL A 228 -10.09 27.33 9.33
N LEU A 229 -10.42 26.68 8.21
CA LEU A 229 -10.41 27.32 6.89
C LEU A 229 -11.47 28.44 6.77
N ASP A 230 -12.61 28.29 7.45
CA ASP A 230 -13.66 29.31 7.57
C ASP A 230 -13.29 30.46 8.53
N GLY A 231 -12.14 30.38 9.21
CA GLY A 231 -11.72 31.36 10.22
C GLY A 231 -12.42 31.23 11.57
N LYS A 232 -13.08 30.09 11.85
CA LYS A 232 -13.63 29.78 13.17
C LYS A 232 -12.48 29.37 14.10
N LEU A 233 -12.41 29.97 15.30
CA LEU A 233 -11.44 29.56 16.31
C LEU A 233 -11.80 28.16 16.85
N PRO A 234 -10.82 27.29 17.14
CA PRO A 234 -11.09 25.98 17.74
C PRO A 234 -11.83 26.16 19.05
N GLN A 235 -12.94 25.45 19.26
CA GLN A 235 -13.56 25.39 20.57
C GLN A 235 -12.68 24.52 21.47
N SER A 236 -12.03 25.17 22.44
CA SER A 236 -11.17 24.56 23.46
C SER A 236 -11.92 23.63 24.39
#